data_AF-A0A2J1DX60-F1
#
_entry.id   AF-A0A2J1DX60-F1
#
_cell.length_a   1.000
_cell.length_b   1.000
_cell.length_c   1.000
_cell.angle_alpha   90.00
_cell.angle_beta   90.00
_cell.angle_gamma   90.00
#
_symmetry.space_group_name_H-M   'P 1'
#
loop_
_entity.id
_entity.type
_entity.pdbx_description
1 polymer ?
#
loop_
_entity_poly.entity_id
_entity_poly.type
_entity_poly.pdbx_seq_one_letter_code
_entity_poly.pdbx_strand_id
1 'polypeptide(L)'
;MVSITLLAALFKTAFINGWIVRRVLCGYNKPDMVEILRNKSFATRFQILIEIATHGPTIQQRAIAQELSITPQAVSDYISQLEGESMITYLGRSRYQITREGVNWVLKNVREVKAYFDGIDSVINGIVISPAIAEKDIKQGEQVGLKMVNGLLYATADCQTKSTGIAEADAKAGEDVGVRDIQGLIEFSYGLVAVLVVPGIAKGGSRHIDLELLKTRLKGVSHVGAIGLESVAALHRAGIEPDYLYDVSGVVIDAALHGLSSAVVCTEEDVYALVSSLKDRNIEYSLTSL
;
A
#
# COMPACT_ATOMS: atom_id res chain seq x y z
N MET A 1 -3.95 -3.35 -17.62
CA MET A 1 -4.33 -3.63 -16.22
C MET A 1 -3.88 -2.47 -15.32
N VAL A 2 -4.38 -1.26 -15.59
CA VAL A 2 -4.31 -0.14 -14.62
C VAL A 2 -5.65 -0.17 -13.90
N SER A 3 -5.84 -1.24 -13.13
CA SER A 3 -7.07 -1.51 -12.40
C SER A 3 -7.11 -0.61 -11.16
N ILE A 4 -8.25 -0.61 -10.49
CA ILE A 4 -8.61 -0.11 -9.17
C ILE A 4 -7.47 -0.12 -8.12
N THR A 5 -6.41 -0.91 -8.33
CA THR A 5 -5.12 -0.87 -7.65
C THR A 5 -4.52 0.54 -7.48
N LEU A 6 -4.63 1.46 -8.45
CA LEU A 6 -4.06 2.81 -8.29
C LEU A 6 -4.87 3.68 -7.29
N LEU A 7 -6.20 3.54 -7.31
CA LEU A 7 -7.10 4.22 -6.38
C LEU A 7 -7.02 3.57 -4.98
N ALA A 8 -6.89 2.25 -4.92
CA ALA A 8 -6.67 1.51 -3.69
C ALA A 8 -5.28 1.78 -3.08
N ALA A 9 -4.26 2.04 -3.90
CA ALA A 9 -2.95 2.50 -3.43
C ALA A 9 -3.05 3.91 -2.80
N LEU A 10 -3.76 4.85 -3.45
CA LEU A 10 -4.02 6.18 -2.91
C LEU A 10 -4.81 6.14 -1.59
N PHE A 11 -5.78 5.23 -1.45
CA PHE A 11 -6.52 5.05 -0.20
C PHE A 11 -5.76 4.23 0.88
N LYS A 12 -4.84 3.34 0.49
CA LYS A 12 -4.00 2.58 1.44
C LYS A 12 -3.01 3.47 2.17
N THR A 13 -2.43 4.47 1.50
CA THR A 13 -1.54 5.45 2.16
C THR A 13 -2.29 6.23 3.24
N ALA A 14 -3.59 6.48 3.05
CA ALA A 14 -4.43 7.16 4.04
C ALA A 14 -4.74 6.29 5.28
N PHE A 15 -4.66 4.96 5.18
CA PHE A 15 -5.01 4.04 6.29
C PHE A 15 -3.81 3.64 7.16
N ILE A 16 -2.59 3.66 6.62
CA ILE A 16 -1.35 3.41 7.39
C ILE A 16 -1.08 4.56 8.38
N ASN A 17 -1.62 5.75 8.11
CA ASN A 17 -1.57 6.92 9.01
C ASN A 17 -2.63 6.93 10.11
N GLY A 18 -3.20 5.77 10.49
CA GLY A 18 -4.28 5.64 11.47
C GLY A 18 -3.97 6.18 12.89
N TRP A 19 -2.71 6.48 13.19
CA TRP A 19 -2.31 7.15 14.44
C TRP A 19 -2.21 8.69 14.35
N ILE A 20 -2.31 9.28 13.15
CA ILE A 20 -1.98 10.70 12.90
C ILE A 20 -3.21 11.59 12.61
N VAL A 21 -4.34 11.02 12.16
CA VAL A 21 -5.46 11.83 11.62
C VAL A 21 -6.62 12.01 12.61
N ARG A 22 -6.35 12.49 13.83
CA ARG A 22 -7.43 12.75 14.81
C ARG A 22 -7.61 14.19 15.27
N ARG A 23 -6.91 15.17 14.68
CA ARG A 23 -7.07 16.55 15.12
C ARG A 23 -6.87 17.58 14.01
N VAL A 24 -7.87 18.46 13.91
CA VAL A 24 -7.83 19.82 13.34
C VAL A 24 -7.91 19.94 11.81
N LEU A 25 -9.09 20.36 11.34
CA LEU A 25 -9.27 21.12 10.11
C LEU A 25 -9.87 22.47 10.50
N CYS A 26 -9.05 23.52 10.50
CA CYS A 26 -9.55 24.89 10.47
C CYS A 26 -8.59 25.77 9.66
N GLY A 27 -9.11 26.31 8.56
CA GLY A 27 -8.46 27.36 7.75
C GLY A 27 -7.54 26.84 6.66
N TYR A 28 -8.09 26.50 5.49
CA TYR A 28 -7.25 26.36 4.30
C TYR A 28 -7.99 26.72 3.00
N ASN A 29 -7.23 27.28 2.06
CA ASN A 29 -7.69 27.69 0.74
C ASN A 29 -7.75 26.45 -0.18
N LYS A 30 -8.97 25.98 -0.44
CA LYS A 30 -9.26 24.72 -1.13
C LYS A 30 -8.55 24.66 -2.51
N PRO A 31 -7.71 23.65 -2.81
CA PRO A 31 -7.22 23.45 -4.17
C PRO A 31 -8.42 23.34 -5.12
N ASP A 32 -8.31 23.94 -6.30
CA ASP A 32 -9.42 23.98 -7.24
C ASP A 32 -9.84 22.55 -7.62
N MET A 33 -11.00 22.15 -7.11
CA MET A 33 -11.51 20.79 -7.26
C MET A 33 -11.67 20.45 -8.74
N VAL A 34 -11.00 19.39 -9.18
CA VAL A 34 -10.92 18.97 -10.60
C VAL A 34 -12.31 18.57 -11.10
N GLU A 35 -12.59 18.82 -12.39
CA GLU A 35 -13.90 18.61 -13.00
C GLU A 35 -14.40 17.15 -12.85
N ILE A 36 -13.50 16.16 -12.94
CA ILE A 36 -13.80 14.74 -12.66
C ILE A 36 -14.42 14.55 -11.27
N LEU A 37 -13.93 15.27 -10.26
CA LEU A 37 -14.42 15.12 -8.88
C LEU A 37 -15.71 15.90 -8.64
N ARG A 38 -16.04 16.88 -9.49
CA ARG A 38 -17.27 17.68 -9.39
C ARG A 38 -18.44 17.07 -10.16
N ASN A 39 -18.17 16.53 -11.34
CA ASN A 39 -19.18 16.21 -12.33
C ASN A 39 -19.27 14.70 -12.58
N LYS A 40 -20.38 14.10 -12.14
CA LYS A 40 -20.66 12.67 -12.30
C LYS A 40 -20.67 12.22 -13.77
N SER A 41 -21.20 13.03 -14.68
CA SER A 41 -21.22 12.73 -16.10
C SER A 41 -19.80 12.68 -16.67
N PHE A 42 -18.99 13.68 -16.31
CA PHE A 42 -17.59 13.77 -16.72
C PHE A 42 -16.76 12.58 -16.19
N ALA A 43 -16.94 12.22 -14.91
CA ALA A 43 -16.30 11.05 -14.31
C ALA A 43 -16.69 9.74 -15.00
N THR A 44 -17.98 9.59 -15.33
CA THR A 44 -18.49 8.39 -16.02
C THR A 44 -17.89 8.27 -17.42
N ARG A 45 -17.80 9.37 -18.17
CA ARG A 45 -17.13 9.41 -19.47
C ARG A 45 -15.66 9.02 -19.40
N PHE A 46 -14.95 9.52 -18.38
CA PHE A 46 -13.56 9.14 -18.12
C PHE A 46 -13.42 7.64 -17.87
N GLN A 47 -14.27 7.07 -17.01
CA GLN A 47 -14.26 5.65 -16.69
C GLN A 47 -14.55 4.77 -17.93
N ILE A 48 -15.52 5.15 -18.77
CA ILE A 48 -15.83 4.42 -20.02
C ILE A 48 -14.62 4.40 -20.97
N LEU A 49 -13.88 5.52 -21.12
CA LEU A 49 -12.68 5.57 -21.94
C LEU A 49 -11.56 4.65 -21.42
N ILE A 50 -11.39 4.57 -20.09
CA ILE A 50 -10.45 3.63 -19.46
C ILE A 50 -10.84 2.17 -19.70
N GLU A 51 -12.13 1.85 -19.60
CA GLU A 51 -12.63 0.50 -19.86
C GLU A 51 -12.37 0.05 -21.31
N ILE A 52 -12.63 0.93 -22.29
CA ILE A 52 -12.32 0.69 -23.70
C ILE A 52 -10.81 0.54 -23.92
N ALA A 53 -10.00 1.39 -23.30
CA ALA A 53 -8.54 1.32 -23.43
C ALA A 53 -7.94 0.05 -22.80
N THR A 54 -8.52 -0.44 -21.70
CA THR A 54 -7.99 -1.59 -20.94
C THR A 54 -8.31 -2.92 -21.61
N HIS A 55 -9.52 -3.06 -22.15
CA HIS A 55 -10.02 -4.33 -22.69
C HIS A 55 -9.94 -4.42 -24.22
N GLY A 56 -9.43 -3.38 -24.88
CA GLY A 56 -9.32 -3.31 -26.33
C GLY A 56 -10.68 -3.20 -27.02
N PRO A 57 -10.72 -3.31 -28.36
CA PRO A 57 -11.88 -2.90 -29.11
C PRO A 57 -13.05 -3.87 -29.06
N THR A 58 -13.03 -4.90 -28.24
CA THR A 58 -14.06 -5.96 -28.21
C THR A 58 -14.93 -5.93 -26.96
N ILE A 59 -14.75 -4.93 -26.09
CA ILE A 59 -15.54 -4.81 -24.87
C ILE A 59 -17.02 -4.56 -25.18
N GLN A 60 -17.89 -5.32 -24.50
CA GLN A 60 -19.34 -5.16 -24.64
C GLN A 60 -19.85 -4.07 -23.69
N GLN A 61 -20.80 -3.26 -24.14
CA GLN A 61 -21.42 -2.21 -23.31
C GLN A 61 -22.04 -2.76 -22.02
N ARG A 62 -22.56 -4.00 -22.04
CA ARG A 62 -23.09 -4.66 -20.83
C ARG A 62 -22.02 -4.90 -19.78
N ALA A 63 -20.80 -5.25 -20.19
CA ALA A 63 -19.68 -5.43 -19.27
C ALA A 63 -19.29 -4.09 -18.63
N ILE A 64 -19.21 -3.02 -19.44
CA ILE A 64 -18.97 -1.65 -18.94
C ILE A 64 -20.06 -1.22 -17.96
N ALA A 65 -21.33 -1.51 -18.28
CA ALA A 65 -22.47 -1.19 -17.41
C ALA A 65 -22.38 -1.89 -16.04
N GLN A 66 -21.98 -3.17 -16.03
CA GLN A 66 -21.76 -3.93 -14.79
C GLN A 66 -20.61 -3.35 -13.97
N GLU A 67 -19.46 -3.10 -14.60
CA GLU A 67 -18.28 -2.55 -13.92
C GLU A 67 -18.58 -1.18 -13.29
N LEU A 68 -19.25 -0.31 -14.04
CA LEU A 68 -19.55 1.05 -13.59
C LEU A 68 -20.86 1.16 -12.79
N SER A 69 -21.57 0.05 -12.58
CA SER A 69 -22.87 0.01 -11.89
C SER A 69 -23.90 1.01 -12.46
N ILE A 70 -23.96 1.13 -13.79
CA ILE A 70 -24.93 1.96 -14.52
C ILE A 70 -25.74 1.12 -15.51
N THR A 71 -26.77 1.69 -16.12
CA THR A 71 -27.59 0.96 -17.10
C THR A 71 -26.86 0.83 -18.44
N PRO A 72 -27.05 -0.27 -19.20
CA PRO A 72 -26.52 -0.39 -20.55
C PRO A 72 -26.97 0.74 -21.49
N GLN A 73 -28.19 1.28 -21.28
CA GLN A 73 -28.68 2.44 -22.02
C GLN A 73 -27.82 3.68 -21.76
N ALA A 74 -27.48 3.95 -20.50
CA ALA A 74 -26.61 5.07 -20.15
C ALA A 74 -25.21 4.90 -20.80
N VAL A 75 -24.68 3.68 -20.83
CA VAL A 75 -23.41 3.40 -21.54
C VAL A 75 -23.53 3.70 -23.03
N SER A 76 -24.64 3.29 -23.68
CA SER A 76 -24.88 3.60 -25.08
C SER A 76 -24.92 5.11 -25.34
N ASP A 77 -25.61 5.86 -24.49
CA ASP A 77 -25.72 7.32 -24.61
C ASP A 77 -24.34 8.00 -24.48
N TYR A 78 -23.53 7.58 -23.51
CA TYR A 78 -22.16 8.08 -23.37
C TYR A 78 -21.25 7.70 -24.53
N ILE A 79 -21.38 6.49 -25.09
CA ILE A 79 -20.62 6.08 -26.27
C ILE A 79 -20.97 6.95 -27.47
N SER A 80 -22.24 7.24 -27.71
CA SER A 80 -22.65 8.14 -28.79
C SER A 80 -22.10 9.56 -28.60
N GLN A 81 -22.05 10.07 -27.36
CA GLN A 81 -21.42 11.37 -27.07
C GLN A 81 -19.91 11.34 -27.33
N LEU A 82 -19.21 10.31 -26.84
CA LEU A 82 -17.77 10.17 -27.01
C LEU A 82 -17.39 10.00 -28.50
N GLU A 83 -18.21 9.32 -29.28
CA GLU A 83 -18.04 9.20 -30.74
C GLU A 83 -18.27 10.55 -31.43
N GLY A 84 -19.34 11.28 -31.06
CA GLY A 84 -19.62 12.61 -31.59
C GLY A 84 -18.54 13.66 -31.27
N GLU A 85 -17.80 13.45 -30.19
CA GLU A 85 -16.66 14.29 -29.78
C GLU A 85 -15.30 13.77 -30.28
N SER A 86 -15.28 12.77 -31.18
CA SER A 86 -14.06 12.16 -31.72
C SER A 86 -13.14 11.53 -30.66
N MET A 87 -13.63 11.23 -29.46
CA MET A 87 -12.85 10.61 -28.37
C MET A 87 -12.66 9.10 -28.60
N ILE A 88 -13.61 8.49 -29.31
CA ILE A 88 -13.56 7.09 -29.74
C ILE A 88 -13.92 6.98 -31.22
N THR A 89 -13.49 5.90 -31.87
CA THR A 89 -13.87 5.54 -33.23
C THR A 89 -14.55 4.18 -33.25
N TYR A 90 -15.57 4.03 -34.09
CA TYR A 90 -16.32 2.80 -34.26
C TYR A 90 -15.70 1.94 -35.37
N LEU A 91 -15.32 0.71 -35.02
CA LEU A 91 -14.69 -0.26 -35.93
C LEU A 91 -15.68 -1.30 -36.49
N GLY A 92 -16.99 -1.11 -36.26
CA GLY A 92 -18.03 -2.08 -36.64
C GLY A 92 -18.24 -3.21 -35.63
N ARG A 93 -19.44 -3.80 -35.61
CA ARG A 93 -19.82 -4.93 -34.73
C ARG A 93 -19.61 -4.64 -33.22
N SER A 94 -20.04 -3.46 -32.76
CA SER A 94 -19.88 -3.05 -31.35
C SER A 94 -18.42 -2.97 -30.89
N ARG A 95 -17.52 -2.62 -31.82
CA ARG A 95 -16.09 -2.46 -31.53
C ARG A 95 -15.70 -0.99 -31.48
N TYR A 96 -14.99 -0.60 -30.43
CA TYR A 96 -14.62 0.79 -30.15
C TYR A 96 -13.12 0.91 -29.96
N GLN A 97 -12.51 1.94 -30.51
CA GLN A 97 -11.12 2.23 -30.23
C GLN A 97 -10.97 3.68 -29.79
N ILE A 98 -10.22 3.91 -28.72
CA ILE A 98 -9.91 5.26 -28.27
C ILE A 98 -9.06 5.97 -29.33
N THR A 99 -9.42 7.21 -29.65
CA THR A 99 -8.63 8.03 -30.59
C THR A 99 -7.45 8.67 -29.86
N ARG A 100 -6.56 9.32 -30.63
CA ARG A 100 -5.48 10.12 -30.04
C ARG A 100 -6.01 11.26 -29.15
N GLU A 101 -7.13 11.85 -29.53
CA GLU A 101 -7.80 12.92 -28.77
C GLU A 101 -8.33 12.38 -27.44
N GLY A 102 -8.99 11.22 -27.47
CA GLY A 102 -9.44 10.52 -26.27
C GLY A 102 -8.28 10.18 -25.33
N VAL A 103 -7.16 9.65 -25.85
CA VAL A 103 -5.96 9.36 -25.06
C VAL A 103 -5.39 10.63 -24.42
N ASN A 104 -5.23 11.70 -25.20
CA ASN A 104 -4.70 12.97 -24.69
C ASN A 104 -5.61 13.55 -23.59
N TRP A 105 -6.93 13.47 -23.78
CA TRP A 105 -7.90 13.91 -22.79
C TRP A 105 -7.81 13.10 -21.50
N VAL A 106 -7.69 11.78 -21.58
CA VAL A 106 -7.46 10.91 -20.41
C VAL A 106 -6.16 11.30 -19.69
N LEU A 107 -5.05 11.44 -20.41
CA LEU A 107 -3.75 11.80 -19.82
C LEU A 107 -3.74 13.19 -19.17
N LYS A 108 -4.43 14.17 -19.77
CA LYS A 108 -4.61 15.50 -19.16
C LYS A 108 -5.34 15.36 -17.82
N ASN A 109 -6.46 14.66 -17.80
CA ASN A 109 -7.27 14.47 -16.61
C ASN A 109 -6.56 13.70 -15.50
N VAL A 110 -5.79 12.66 -15.84
CA VAL A 110 -4.94 11.94 -14.87
C VAL A 110 -3.95 12.90 -14.20
N ARG A 111 -3.33 13.79 -14.98
CA ARG A 111 -2.39 14.79 -14.42
C ARG A 111 -3.08 15.79 -13.51
N GLU A 112 -4.27 16.27 -13.88
CA GLU A 112 -5.04 17.21 -13.05
C GLU A 112 -5.51 16.57 -11.74
N VAL A 113 -6.04 15.34 -11.79
CA VAL A 113 -6.41 14.58 -10.59
C VAL A 113 -5.20 14.35 -9.69
N LYS A 114 -4.05 13.96 -10.28
CA LYS A 114 -2.81 13.80 -9.52
C LYS A 114 -2.39 15.11 -8.84
N ALA A 115 -2.35 16.22 -9.58
CA ALA A 115 -1.98 17.52 -9.03
C ALA A 115 -2.91 17.98 -7.90
N TYR A 116 -4.20 17.66 -7.98
CA TYR A 116 -5.14 17.93 -6.90
C TYR A 116 -4.84 17.12 -5.63
N PHE A 117 -4.53 15.83 -5.76
CA PHE A 117 -4.12 15.00 -4.61
C PHE A 117 -2.77 15.44 -4.04
N ASP A 118 -1.77 15.74 -4.89
CA ASP A 118 -0.48 16.30 -4.45
C ASP A 118 -0.70 17.63 -3.68
N GLY A 119 -1.66 18.44 -4.13
CA GLY A 119 -2.10 19.65 -3.46
C GLY A 119 -2.80 19.41 -2.11
N ILE A 120 -3.52 18.30 -1.93
CA ILE A 120 -4.09 17.90 -0.64
C ILE A 120 -3.01 17.36 0.29
N ASP A 121 -2.11 16.51 -0.22
CA ASP A 121 -1.03 15.92 0.56
C ASP A 121 -0.12 17.00 1.16
N SER A 122 0.22 18.02 0.39
CA SER A 122 0.98 19.18 0.91
C SER A 122 0.26 19.92 2.04
N VAL A 123 -1.07 19.98 2.02
CA VAL A 123 -1.87 20.60 3.09
C VAL A 123 -1.86 19.74 4.34
N ILE A 124 -2.07 18.43 4.18
CA ILE A 124 -2.07 17.49 5.30
C ILE A 124 -0.68 17.48 5.95
N ASN A 125 0.39 17.40 5.16
CA ASN A 125 1.76 17.38 5.65
C ASN A 125 2.22 18.72 6.25
N GLY A 126 1.65 19.85 5.83
CA GLY A 126 1.91 21.15 6.46
C GLY A 126 1.20 21.32 7.81
N ILE A 127 0.17 20.53 8.10
CA ILE A 127 -0.61 20.58 9.35
C ILE A 127 -0.09 19.56 10.38
N VAL A 128 0.54 18.47 9.92
CA VAL A 128 0.99 17.37 10.76
C VAL A 128 2.49 17.47 11.03
N ILE A 129 2.86 17.55 12.31
CA ILE A 129 4.22 17.27 12.76
C ILE A 129 4.36 15.74 12.85
N SER A 130 5.25 15.17 12.03
CA SER A 130 5.55 13.74 12.07
C SER A 130 6.74 13.47 12.99
N PRO A 131 6.63 12.55 13.96
CA PRO A 131 7.78 12.15 14.76
C PRO A 131 8.73 11.28 13.93
N ALA A 132 10.03 11.49 14.10
CA ALA A 132 11.10 10.67 13.55
C ALA A 132 12.24 10.54 14.57
N ILE A 133 13.14 9.57 14.39
CA ILE A 133 14.37 9.46 15.17
C ILE A 133 15.47 10.28 14.48
N ALA A 134 16.14 11.15 15.23
CA ALA A 134 17.28 11.90 14.73
C ALA A 134 18.47 10.97 14.49
N GLU A 135 18.92 10.80 13.24
CA GLU A 135 20.10 9.97 12.93
C GLU A 135 21.40 10.59 13.46
N LYS A 136 21.41 11.91 13.57
CA LYS A 136 22.50 12.74 14.10
C LYS A 136 21.89 13.92 14.85
N ASP A 137 22.72 14.76 15.46
CA ASP A 137 22.25 16.03 16.02
C ASP A 137 21.63 16.91 14.93
N ILE A 138 20.42 17.40 15.19
CA ILE A 138 19.60 18.23 14.31
C ILE A 138 19.24 19.52 15.04
N LYS A 139 19.27 20.64 14.33
CA LYS A 139 18.83 21.94 14.84
C LYS A 139 17.41 22.27 14.42
N GLN A 140 16.70 23.00 15.27
CA GLN A 140 15.41 23.57 14.94
C GLN A 140 15.51 24.39 13.65
N GLY A 141 14.58 24.17 12.73
CA GLY A 141 14.55 24.83 11.42
C GLY A 141 15.51 24.23 10.39
N GLU A 142 16.34 23.23 10.75
CA GLU A 142 17.18 22.52 9.80
C GLU A 142 16.32 21.72 8.82
N GLN A 143 16.68 21.77 7.54
CA GLN A 143 16.07 20.90 6.54
C GLN A 143 16.67 19.49 6.68
N VAL A 144 15.79 18.50 6.78
CA VAL A 144 16.15 17.10 6.99
C VAL A 144 15.56 16.23 5.88
N GLY A 145 16.30 15.20 5.50
CA GLY A 145 15.77 14.08 4.74
C GLY A 145 15.04 13.08 5.64
N LEU A 146 14.09 12.34 5.07
CA LEU A 146 13.34 11.29 5.77
C LEU A 146 13.57 9.94 5.11
N LYS A 147 13.84 8.91 5.92
CA LYS A 147 14.02 7.52 5.46
C LYS A 147 13.55 6.51 6.49
N MET A 148 13.02 5.37 6.04
CA MET A 148 12.71 4.23 6.90
C MET A 148 13.97 3.39 7.12
N VAL A 149 14.28 3.08 8.38
CA VAL A 149 15.36 2.17 8.77
C VAL A 149 14.84 1.23 9.84
N ASN A 150 14.85 -0.07 9.54
CA ASN A 150 14.41 -1.12 10.47
C ASN A 150 13.02 -0.85 11.08
N GLY A 151 12.04 -0.47 10.27
CA GLY A 151 10.68 -0.21 10.73
C GLY A 151 10.44 1.15 11.38
N LEU A 152 11.48 1.97 11.53
CA LEU A 152 11.38 3.29 12.16
C LEU A 152 11.68 4.40 11.15
N LEU A 153 10.99 5.52 11.29
CA LEU A 153 11.25 6.71 10.50
C LEU A 153 12.43 7.48 11.11
N TYR A 154 13.45 7.76 10.31
CA TYR A 154 14.60 8.57 10.69
C TYR A 154 14.62 9.90 9.96
N ALA A 155 14.99 10.95 10.70
CA ALA A 155 15.41 12.23 10.16
C ALA A 155 16.93 12.23 9.97
N THR A 156 17.37 12.49 8.75
CA THR A 156 18.78 12.50 8.36
C THR A 156 19.16 13.86 7.78
N ALA A 157 20.45 14.19 7.73
CA ALA A 157 20.89 15.37 6.99
C ALA A 157 21.13 15.13 5.52
N ASP A 158 21.01 13.89 5.06
CA ASP A 158 21.00 13.64 3.63
C ASP A 158 19.67 14.09 3.02
N CYS A 159 19.65 15.30 2.46
CA CYS A 159 18.50 15.84 1.76
C CYS A 159 18.36 15.33 0.31
N GLN A 160 19.17 14.36 -0.13
CA GLN A 160 18.98 13.67 -1.43
C GLN A 160 17.87 12.62 -1.38
N THR A 161 17.28 12.37 -0.20
CA THR A 161 16.11 11.50 -0.05
C THR A 161 14.91 12.02 -0.83
N LYS A 162 14.03 11.11 -1.27
CA LYS A 162 12.80 11.52 -2.00
C LYS A 162 11.74 12.16 -1.12
N SER A 163 11.96 12.15 0.20
CA SER A 163 11.15 12.89 1.17
C SER A 163 12.04 13.78 2.03
N THR A 164 11.63 15.02 2.23
CA THR A 164 12.32 16.01 3.06
C THR A 164 11.33 16.78 3.92
N GLY A 165 11.79 17.42 4.98
CA GLY A 165 10.98 18.29 5.83
C GLY A 165 11.85 19.23 6.67
N ILE A 166 11.21 19.94 7.61
CA ILE A 166 11.88 20.90 8.49
C ILE A 166 11.75 20.44 9.95
N ALA A 167 12.86 20.42 10.67
CA ALA A 167 12.87 20.08 12.08
C ALA A 167 12.16 21.15 12.93
N GLU A 168 11.24 20.71 13.79
CA GLU A 168 10.44 21.58 14.64
C GLU A 168 11.18 22.00 15.92
N ALA A 169 12.16 21.19 16.35
CA ALA A 169 12.97 21.42 17.55
C ALA A 169 14.40 20.87 17.37
N ASP A 170 15.30 21.30 18.25
CA ASP A 170 16.61 20.67 18.42
C ASP A 170 16.44 19.23 18.91
N ALA A 171 17.22 18.30 18.37
CA ALA A 171 17.29 16.92 18.83
C ALA A 171 18.71 16.40 18.71
N LYS A 172 19.16 15.60 19.69
CA LYS A 172 20.43 14.87 19.58
C LYS A 172 20.25 13.56 18.82
N ALA A 173 21.34 13.01 18.33
CA ALA A 173 21.34 11.68 17.72
C ALA A 173 20.65 10.64 18.62
N GLY A 174 19.65 9.94 18.08
CA GLY A 174 18.83 8.92 18.75
C GLY A 174 17.60 9.44 19.50
N GLU A 175 17.43 10.76 19.64
CA GLU A 175 16.23 11.36 20.23
C GLU A 175 15.10 11.47 19.20
N ASP A 176 13.86 11.63 19.67
CA ASP A 176 12.74 11.97 18.82
C ASP A 176 12.83 13.42 18.35
N VAL A 177 12.46 13.64 17.09
CA VAL A 177 12.37 14.97 16.48
C VAL A 177 11.05 15.07 15.72
N GLY A 178 10.34 16.18 15.95
CA GLY A 178 9.18 16.53 15.13
C GLY A 178 9.64 17.11 13.79
N VAL A 179 9.10 16.60 12.69
CA VAL A 179 9.36 17.10 11.34
C VAL A 179 8.06 17.60 10.73
N ARG A 180 8.06 18.85 10.28
CA ARG A 180 6.91 19.49 9.59
C ARG A 180 7.24 19.77 8.13
N ASP A 181 6.22 20.24 7.40
CA ASP A 181 6.32 20.63 5.99
C ASP A 181 6.92 19.53 5.12
N ILE A 182 6.49 18.29 5.36
CA ILE A 182 7.04 17.12 4.67
C ILE A 182 6.65 17.15 3.20
N GLN A 183 7.67 17.18 2.34
CA GLN A 183 7.53 17.14 0.90
C GLN A 183 8.02 15.80 0.35
N GLY A 184 7.34 15.31 -0.67
CA GLY A 184 7.67 14.04 -1.31
C GLY A 184 7.19 12.82 -0.52
N LEU A 185 7.41 11.63 -1.08
CA LEU A 185 6.97 10.36 -0.51
C LEU A 185 8.13 9.67 0.21
N ILE A 186 7.88 9.18 1.42
CA ILE A 186 8.85 8.37 2.16
C ILE A 186 8.92 7.01 1.45
N GLU A 187 10.09 6.68 0.91
CA GLU A 187 10.28 5.41 0.24
C GLU A 187 10.46 4.28 1.24
N PHE A 188 9.61 3.25 1.12
CA PHE A 188 9.82 1.97 1.76
C PHE A 188 9.10 0.87 0.99
N SER A 189 9.55 -0.37 1.17
CA SER A 189 8.88 -1.57 0.71
C SER A 189 8.26 -2.29 1.89
N TYR A 190 7.09 -2.91 1.71
CA TYR A 190 6.53 -3.81 2.71
C TYR A 190 7.48 -4.98 2.98
N GLY A 191 7.49 -5.44 4.22
CA GLY A 191 8.19 -6.65 4.60
C GLY A 191 7.50 -7.90 4.08
N LEU A 192 8.28 -8.96 3.91
CA LEU A 192 7.77 -10.28 3.51
C LEU A 192 7.57 -11.15 4.75
N VAL A 193 6.47 -11.92 4.78
CA VAL A 193 6.22 -12.88 5.86
C VAL A 193 6.47 -14.31 5.38
N ALA A 194 7.46 -14.97 5.95
CA ALA A 194 7.72 -16.39 5.70
C ALA A 194 6.90 -17.26 6.66
N VAL A 195 5.91 -17.99 6.16
CA VAL A 195 5.09 -18.90 6.95
C VAL A 195 5.62 -20.33 6.79
N LEU A 196 6.09 -20.91 7.89
CA LEU A 196 6.66 -22.24 7.97
C LEU A 196 5.71 -23.14 8.77
N VAL A 197 5.20 -24.19 8.14
CA VAL A 197 4.11 -25.00 8.72
C VAL A 197 4.66 -26.27 9.35
N VAL A 198 4.34 -26.49 10.62
CA VAL A 198 4.67 -27.69 11.40
C VAL A 198 3.43 -28.59 11.48
N PRO A 199 3.56 -29.91 11.32
CA PRO A 199 2.44 -30.84 11.52
C PRO A 199 1.85 -30.73 12.94
N GLY A 200 0.55 -30.94 13.10
CA GLY A 200 -0.08 -31.01 14.42
C GLY A 200 0.44 -32.20 15.25
N ILE A 201 0.25 -32.17 16.59
CA ILE A 201 0.78 -33.20 17.51
C ILE A 201 0.38 -34.63 17.13
N ALA A 202 -0.84 -34.85 16.63
CA ALA A 202 -1.32 -36.17 16.23
C ALA A 202 -0.56 -36.76 15.03
N LYS A 203 0.07 -35.91 14.22
CA LYS A 203 0.91 -36.28 13.06
C LYS A 203 2.40 -36.30 13.39
N GLY A 204 2.77 -36.17 14.67
CA GLY A 204 4.16 -36.21 15.13
C GLY A 204 4.76 -34.84 15.49
N GLY A 205 4.04 -33.74 15.26
CA GLY A 205 4.47 -32.42 15.73
C GLY A 205 5.85 -32.01 15.21
N SER A 206 6.61 -31.35 16.08
CA SER A 206 8.02 -31.00 15.85
C SER A 206 8.96 -32.19 15.62
N ARG A 207 8.52 -33.45 15.81
CA ARG A 207 9.33 -34.65 15.52
C ARG A 207 9.25 -35.09 14.07
N HIS A 208 8.28 -34.58 13.32
CA HIS A 208 8.05 -34.97 11.94
C HIS A 208 8.29 -33.80 10.98
N ILE A 209 9.34 -33.02 11.21
CA ILE A 209 9.76 -31.90 10.36
C ILE A 209 11.19 -32.10 9.84
N ASP A 210 11.50 -31.46 8.72
CA ASP A 210 12.86 -31.21 8.24
C ASP A 210 13.49 -30.05 9.03
N LEU A 211 14.30 -30.43 10.02
CA LEU A 211 14.98 -29.48 10.90
C LEU A 211 16.03 -28.62 10.18
N GLU A 212 16.67 -29.15 9.13
CA GLU A 212 17.70 -28.42 8.39
C GLU A 212 17.06 -27.41 7.43
N LEU A 213 15.90 -27.74 6.86
CA LEU A 213 15.08 -26.78 6.12
C LEU A 213 14.63 -25.63 7.02
N LEU A 214 14.14 -25.92 8.24
CA LEU A 214 13.76 -24.88 9.21
C LEU A 214 14.92 -23.92 9.51
N LYS A 215 16.10 -24.44 9.86
CA LYS A 215 17.31 -23.61 10.11
C LYS A 215 17.70 -22.78 8.90
N THR A 216 17.63 -23.36 7.70
CA THR A 216 17.98 -22.67 6.45
C THR A 216 17.03 -21.52 6.17
N ARG A 217 15.72 -21.73 6.38
CA ARG A 217 14.69 -20.69 6.17
C ARG A 217 14.76 -19.55 7.17
N LEU A 218 15.19 -19.82 8.40
CA LEU A 218 15.29 -18.82 9.47
C LEU A 218 16.67 -18.14 9.55
N LYS A 219 17.63 -18.54 8.72
CA LYS A 219 18.98 -17.97 8.75
C LYS A 219 18.93 -16.47 8.39
N GLY A 220 19.30 -15.63 9.36
CA GLY A 220 19.34 -14.17 9.18
C GLY A 220 17.98 -13.47 9.27
N VAL A 221 16.94 -14.19 9.72
CA VAL A 221 15.64 -13.59 10.03
C VAL A 221 15.67 -13.09 11.47
N SER A 222 15.38 -11.80 11.67
CA SER A 222 15.46 -11.13 12.98
C SER A 222 14.15 -11.07 13.76
N HIS A 223 13.04 -11.49 13.14
CA HIS A 223 11.70 -11.45 13.72
C HIS A 223 11.03 -12.81 13.49
N VAL A 224 11.04 -13.66 14.50
CA VAL A 224 10.52 -15.02 14.45
C VAL A 224 9.38 -15.18 15.45
N GLY A 225 8.17 -15.40 14.94
CA GLY A 225 7.00 -15.72 15.74
C GLY A 225 6.69 -17.23 15.73
N ALA A 226 6.10 -17.73 16.81
CA ALA A 226 5.61 -19.10 16.90
C ALA A 226 4.13 -19.16 17.27
N ILE A 227 3.34 -19.87 16.48
CA ILE A 227 1.92 -20.14 16.74
C ILE A 227 1.75 -21.65 16.97
N GLY A 228 1.26 -22.02 18.15
CA GLY A 228 1.14 -23.41 18.59
C GLY A 228 2.40 -23.98 19.24
N LEU A 229 2.21 -24.95 20.14
CA LEU A 229 3.29 -25.49 20.99
C LEU A 229 4.27 -26.36 20.20
N GLU A 230 3.80 -27.01 19.14
CA GLU A 230 4.62 -27.78 18.21
C GLU A 230 5.63 -26.87 17.51
N SER A 231 5.23 -25.65 17.13
CA SER A 231 6.09 -24.64 16.53
C SER A 231 7.18 -24.17 17.49
N VAL A 232 6.83 -23.94 18.76
CA VAL A 232 7.80 -23.62 19.83
C VAL A 232 8.80 -24.76 20.01
N ALA A 233 8.32 -26.00 20.09
CA ALA A 233 9.18 -27.16 20.21
C ALA A 233 10.09 -27.37 18.97
N ALA A 234 9.59 -27.05 17.77
CA ALA A 234 10.37 -27.09 16.53
C ALA A 234 11.51 -26.07 16.54
N LEU A 235 11.23 -24.83 16.95
CA LEU A 235 12.22 -23.77 17.07
C LEU A 235 13.30 -24.09 18.12
N HIS A 236 12.92 -24.54 19.32
CA HIS A 236 13.88 -24.93 20.34
C HIS A 236 14.81 -26.06 19.87
N ARG A 237 14.28 -27.03 19.12
CA ARG A 237 15.10 -28.09 18.51
C ARG A 237 16.07 -27.57 17.45
N ALA A 238 15.74 -26.47 16.78
CA ALA A 238 16.62 -25.79 15.85
C ALA A 238 17.66 -24.90 16.56
N GLY A 239 17.57 -24.75 17.88
CA GLY A 239 18.40 -23.83 18.67
C GLY A 239 18.01 -22.37 18.48
N ILE A 240 16.75 -22.12 18.14
CA ILE A 240 16.20 -20.78 17.89
C ILE A 240 15.14 -20.50 18.95
N GLU A 241 15.26 -19.38 19.64
CA GLU A 241 14.23 -18.87 20.53
C GLU A 241 13.28 -17.97 19.72
N PRO A 242 11.95 -18.17 19.79
CA PRO A 242 11.00 -17.26 19.15
C PRO A 242 11.02 -15.89 19.84
N ASP A 243 11.00 -14.82 19.06
CA ASP A 243 10.83 -13.44 19.54
C ASP A 243 9.40 -13.20 20.06
N TYR A 244 8.42 -13.87 19.43
CA TYR A 244 7.00 -13.66 19.70
C TYR A 244 6.24 -14.98 19.87
N LEU A 245 5.53 -15.10 20.99
CA LEU A 245 4.65 -16.23 21.31
C LEU A 245 3.17 -15.83 21.35
N TYR A 246 2.88 -14.55 21.47
CA TYR A 246 1.53 -14.00 21.64
C TYR A 246 1.26 -12.98 20.54
N ASP A 247 0.01 -12.96 20.06
CA ASP A 247 -0.46 -12.10 18.97
C ASP A 247 0.50 -12.03 17.77
N VAL A 248 1.08 -13.18 17.41
CA VAL A 248 2.08 -13.26 16.34
C VAL A 248 1.55 -12.72 15.02
N SER A 249 0.27 -12.97 14.71
CA SER A 249 -0.39 -12.44 13.50
C SER A 249 -0.37 -10.91 13.48
N GLY A 250 -0.80 -10.26 14.57
CA GLY A 250 -0.75 -8.80 14.68
C GLY A 250 0.67 -8.25 14.56
N VAL A 251 1.62 -8.85 15.28
CA VAL A 251 3.02 -8.44 15.27
C VAL A 251 3.63 -8.50 13.86
N VAL A 252 3.49 -9.61 13.13
CA VAL A 252 4.11 -9.74 11.81
C VAL A 252 3.43 -8.90 10.74
N ILE A 253 2.13 -8.66 10.88
CA ILE A 253 1.39 -7.73 10.01
C ILE A 253 1.93 -6.32 10.20
N ASP A 254 2.03 -5.85 11.45
CA ASP A 254 2.53 -4.51 11.73
C ASP A 254 4.01 -4.40 11.32
N ALA A 255 4.84 -5.39 11.62
CA ALA A 255 6.23 -5.43 11.16
C ALA A 255 6.33 -5.29 9.63
N ALA A 256 5.55 -6.07 8.88
CA ALA A 256 5.54 -6.02 7.43
C ALA A 256 5.05 -4.65 6.90
N LEU A 257 4.03 -4.05 7.54
CA LEU A 257 3.55 -2.71 7.20
C LEU A 257 4.62 -1.62 7.40
N HIS A 258 5.58 -1.84 8.29
CA HIS A 258 6.71 -0.95 8.52
C HIS A 258 7.98 -1.37 7.74
N GLY A 259 7.89 -2.37 6.86
CA GLY A 259 8.99 -2.81 6.00
C GLY A 259 9.94 -3.84 6.62
N LEU A 260 9.55 -4.46 7.74
CA LEU A 260 10.31 -5.53 8.38
C LEU A 260 9.83 -6.90 7.92
N SER A 261 10.73 -7.68 7.35
CA SER A 261 10.47 -9.08 7.02
C SER A 261 10.54 -9.95 8.27
N SER A 262 9.61 -10.90 8.37
CA SER A 262 9.45 -11.78 9.53
C SER A 262 9.25 -13.22 9.10
N ALA A 263 9.47 -14.16 10.01
CA ALA A 263 9.06 -15.55 9.84
C ALA A 263 8.09 -15.95 10.94
N VAL A 264 7.11 -16.76 10.58
CA VAL A 264 6.17 -17.38 11.52
C VAL A 264 6.24 -18.88 11.35
N VAL A 265 6.57 -19.58 12.42
CA VAL A 265 6.41 -21.03 12.51
C VAL A 265 5.04 -21.30 13.11
N CYS A 266 4.13 -21.93 12.37
CA CYS A 266 2.77 -22.21 12.83
C CYS A 266 2.38 -23.67 12.62
N THR A 267 1.37 -24.12 13.33
CA THR A 267 0.77 -25.44 13.10
C THR A 267 -0.05 -25.46 11.80
N GLU A 268 -0.38 -26.65 11.30
CA GLU A 268 -1.33 -26.82 10.20
C GLU A 268 -2.73 -26.28 10.53
N GLU A 269 -3.13 -26.34 11.80
CA GLU A 269 -4.42 -25.85 12.27
C GLU A 269 -4.51 -24.32 12.24
N ASP A 270 -3.40 -23.63 12.53
CA ASP A 270 -3.35 -22.16 12.64
C ASP A 270 -3.04 -21.46 11.30
N VAL A 271 -2.51 -22.19 10.31
CA VAL A 271 -2.04 -21.61 9.04
C VAL A 271 -3.12 -20.82 8.29
N TYR A 272 -4.37 -21.30 8.32
CA TYR A 272 -5.48 -20.66 7.61
C TYR A 272 -5.79 -19.28 8.19
N ALA A 273 -5.88 -19.16 9.52
CA ALA A 273 -6.18 -17.90 10.19
C ALA A 273 -5.08 -16.85 9.97
N LEU A 274 -3.81 -17.27 10.05
CA LEU A 274 -2.66 -16.40 9.77
C LEU A 274 -2.66 -15.92 8.32
N VAL A 275 -2.77 -16.84 7.36
CA VAL A 275 -2.76 -16.51 5.92
C VAL A 275 -3.95 -15.63 5.54
N SER A 276 -5.13 -15.87 6.10
CA SER A 276 -6.30 -15.00 5.88
C SER A 276 -6.00 -13.57 6.35
N SER A 277 -5.46 -13.43 7.55
CA SER A 277 -5.13 -12.11 8.13
C SER A 277 -4.08 -11.36 7.29
N LEU A 278 -3.07 -12.07 6.78
CA LEU A 278 -2.06 -11.50 5.87
C LEU A 278 -2.70 -11.03 4.55
N LYS A 279 -3.58 -11.85 3.95
CA LYS A 279 -4.29 -11.49 2.71
C LYS A 279 -5.21 -10.29 2.89
N ASP A 280 -5.95 -10.23 3.98
CA ASP A 280 -6.86 -9.11 4.28
C ASP A 280 -6.11 -7.77 4.33
N ARG A 281 -4.86 -7.80 4.82
CA ARG A 281 -3.95 -6.65 4.86
C ARG A 281 -3.08 -6.49 3.60
N ASN A 282 -3.22 -7.38 2.62
CA ASN A 282 -2.41 -7.46 1.39
C ASN A 282 -0.90 -7.52 1.67
N ILE A 283 -0.51 -8.27 2.69
CA ILE A 283 0.89 -8.55 2.98
C ILE A 283 1.35 -9.71 2.11
N GLU A 284 2.49 -9.55 1.47
CA GLU A 284 3.10 -10.61 0.67
C GLU A 284 3.74 -11.65 1.59
N TYR A 285 3.48 -12.92 1.29
CA TYR A 285 3.92 -14.02 2.13
C TYR A 285 4.35 -15.22 1.29
N SER A 286 5.27 -16.01 1.83
CA SER A 286 5.63 -17.33 1.30
C SER A 286 5.15 -18.41 2.26
N LEU A 287 4.67 -19.54 1.74
CA LEU A 287 4.22 -20.68 2.53
C LEU A 287 5.10 -21.89 2.26
N THR A 288 5.63 -22.53 3.30
CA THR A 288 6.45 -23.74 3.19
C THR A 288 6.06 -24.74 4.28
N SER A 289 5.73 -25.97 3.91
CA SER A 289 5.59 -27.08 4.87
C SER A 289 6.97 -27.60 5.26
N LEU A 290 7.18 -27.81 6.56
CA LEU A 290 8.41 -28.36 7.14
C LEU A 290 8.33 -29.87 7.33
#